data_AF-A0A132A497-F1
#
_entry.id   AF-A0A132A497-F1
#
_cell.length_a   1.000
_cell.length_b   1.000
_cell.length_c   1.000
_cell.angle_alpha   90.00
_cell.angle_beta   90.00
_cell.angle_gamma   90.00
#
_symmetry.space_group_name_H-M   'P 1'
#
loop_
_entity.id
_entity.type
_entity.pdbx_description
1 polymer ?
#
loop_
_entity_poly.entity_id
_entity_poly.type
_entity_poly.pdbx_seq_one_letter_code
_entity_poly.pdbx_strand_id
1 'polypeptide(L)'
;MVTITKTTRTINQRRLSERKNSQELLPTPQPQQPKLKMLYGRDLKEYDNLNVEDLLGQLSAEELEQLSSEVDPDDSLLPPSERCKDQTTKDPTGPLRRRQLRNFLTKFAKEQEDWPEIKKFVPGLKLVWVPKPNDPDGGMEEKILLDLDDGAEEALSNATEADLVDLAGILGLHSMLNQDQYQASLLNKGQASYDKFESIVKSTKPKKILPPEPDNDVDPEKTAKQIMENDPNLTSLTWNNIKYIPRETFKKLFNALKTNTHLQELNLSNTGLTDGPAEVSFPIKAIN
;
A
#
# COMPACT_ATOMS: atom_id res chain seq x y z
N MET A 1 -26.38 -30.38 -46.85
CA MET A 1 -25.04 -30.92 -46.49
C MET A 1 -24.43 -29.95 -45.50
N VAL A 2 -24.39 -30.32 -44.22
CA VAL A 2 -23.90 -29.46 -43.12
C VAL A 2 -22.59 -30.05 -42.62
N THR A 3 -21.50 -29.31 -42.80
CA THR A 3 -20.16 -29.71 -42.35
C THR A 3 -20.03 -29.43 -40.86
N ILE A 4 -19.98 -30.48 -40.04
CA ILE A 4 -19.76 -30.37 -38.59
C ILE A 4 -18.27 -30.52 -38.32
N THR A 5 -17.61 -29.43 -37.95
CA THR A 5 -16.21 -29.43 -37.52
C THR A 5 -16.14 -29.88 -36.07
N LYS A 6 -15.59 -31.07 -35.80
CA LYS A 6 -15.30 -31.55 -34.44
C LYS A 6 -13.92 -31.06 -34.02
N THR A 7 -13.86 -30.21 -33.00
CA THR A 7 -12.60 -29.77 -32.38
C THR A 7 -12.27 -30.71 -31.22
N THR A 8 -11.14 -31.43 -31.31
CA THR A 8 -10.65 -32.32 -30.24
C THR A 8 -9.66 -31.54 -29.37
N ARG A 9 -9.89 -31.51 -28.05
CA ARG A 9 -9.00 -30.86 -27.07
C ARG A 9 -8.22 -31.95 -26.33
N THR A 10 -6.91 -32.03 -26.58
CA THR A 10 -6.02 -32.99 -25.90
C THR A 10 -5.62 -32.44 -24.53
N ILE A 11 -6.02 -33.12 -23.46
CA ILE A 11 -5.61 -32.79 -22.09
C ILE A 11 -4.37 -33.63 -21.76
N ASN A 12 -3.22 -32.98 -21.64
CA ASN A 12 -2.00 -33.62 -21.14
C ASN A 12 -2.13 -33.87 -19.62
N GLN A 13 -2.45 -35.10 -19.23
CA GLN A 13 -2.36 -35.52 -17.83
C GLN A 13 -0.87 -35.70 -17.47
N ARG A 14 -0.29 -34.77 -16.71
CA ARG A 14 1.00 -34.99 -16.07
C ARG A 14 0.81 -35.97 -14.91
N ARG A 15 1.35 -37.19 -15.05
CA ARG A 15 1.60 -38.09 -13.92
C ARG A 15 2.68 -37.49 -13.02
N LEU A 16 2.34 -37.24 -11.76
CA LEU A 16 3.33 -37.01 -10.71
C LEU A 16 3.99 -38.36 -10.40
N SER A 17 5.22 -38.55 -10.86
CA SER A 17 6.08 -39.65 -10.40
C SER A 17 6.89 -39.16 -9.21
N GLU A 18 6.68 -39.79 -8.05
CA GLU A 18 7.48 -39.59 -6.84
C GLU A 18 8.95 -39.90 -7.15
N ARG A 19 9.81 -38.88 -7.05
CA ARG A 19 11.25 -39.07 -7.12
C ARG A 19 11.72 -39.70 -5.81
N LYS A 20 12.16 -40.95 -5.89
CA LYS A 20 12.98 -41.58 -4.86
C LYS A 20 14.30 -40.81 -4.77
N ASN A 21 14.50 -40.13 -3.63
CA ASN A 21 15.72 -39.41 -3.33
C ASN A 21 16.75 -40.40 -2.78
N SER A 22 17.65 -40.89 -3.62
CA SER A 22 18.85 -41.61 -3.20
C SER A 22 19.96 -40.59 -2.93
N GLN A 23 20.00 -40.08 -1.70
CA GLN A 23 21.18 -39.39 -1.16
C GLN A 23 22.04 -40.44 -0.45
N GLU A 24 23.27 -40.62 -0.93
CA GLU A 24 24.32 -41.32 -0.21
C GLU A 24 24.50 -40.72 1.18
N LEU A 25 24.56 -41.60 2.18
CA LEU A 25 24.74 -41.29 3.59
C LEU A 25 26.15 -40.72 3.81
N LEU A 26 26.26 -39.40 3.99
CA LEU A 26 27.37 -38.85 4.76
C LEU A 26 27.19 -39.27 6.24
N PRO A 27 28.29 -39.60 6.95
CA PRO A 27 28.20 -40.05 8.33
C PRO A 27 27.60 -38.96 9.22
N THR A 28 26.63 -39.37 10.04
CA THR A 28 25.91 -38.54 11.00
C THR A 28 26.90 -37.81 11.90
N PRO A 29 26.91 -36.46 11.95
CA PRO A 29 27.62 -35.78 13.02
C PRO A 29 26.89 -36.14 14.33
N GLN A 30 27.66 -36.59 15.32
CA GLN A 30 27.15 -36.82 16.67
C GLN A 30 26.34 -35.60 17.17
N PRO A 31 25.33 -35.80 18.04
CA PRO A 31 24.57 -34.70 18.59
C PRO A 31 25.52 -33.77 19.37
N GLN A 32 25.97 -32.70 18.72
CA GLN A 32 26.57 -31.59 19.41
C GLN A 32 25.44 -30.99 20.25
N GLN A 33 25.63 -31.02 21.58
CA GLN A 33 24.75 -30.32 22.51
C GLN A 33 24.47 -28.91 21.99
N PRO A 34 23.26 -28.37 22.21
CA PRO A 34 22.92 -27.05 21.72
C PRO A 34 24.02 -26.09 22.19
N LYS A 35 24.79 -25.54 21.25
CA LYS A 35 25.72 -24.46 21.56
C LYS A 35 24.88 -23.37 22.18
N LEU A 36 25.00 -23.19 23.49
CA LEU A 36 24.39 -22.10 24.22
C LEU A 36 24.81 -20.85 23.45
N LYS A 37 23.83 -20.16 22.84
CA LYS A 37 24.09 -18.82 22.32
C LYS A 37 24.51 -18.05 23.56
N MET A 38 25.75 -17.58 23.57
CA MET A 38 26.25 -16.73 24.65
C MET A 38 25.94 -15.30 24.24
N LEU A 39 25.20 -14.58 25.06
CA LEU A 39 25.04 -13.13 24.91
C LEU A 39 26.02 -12.49 25.91
N TYR A 40 26.90 -11.60 25.45
CA TYR A 40 27.93 -10.96 26.28
C TYR A 40 28.77 -11.93 27.16
N GLY A 41 29.03 -13.14 26.66
CA GLY A 41 29.86 -14.12 27.35
C GLY A 41 29.18 -14.84 28.53
N ARG A 42 27.85 -14.73 28.69
CA ARG A 42 27.05 -15.50 29.66
C ARG A 42 26.03 -16.39 28.97
N ASP A 43 25.66 -17.49 29.63
CA ASP A 43 24.68 -18.44 29.14
C ASP A 43 23.30 -17.77 29.03
N LEU A 44 22.60 -17.96 27.91
CA LEU A 44 21.28 -17.34 27.65
C LEU A 44 20.27 -17.57 28.80
N LYS A 45 20.35 -18.73 29.47
CA LYS A 45 19.48 -19.10 30.61
C LYS A 45 19.69 -18.23 31.86
N GLU A 46 20.83 -17.57 31.99
CA GLU A 46 21.08 -16.66 33.11
C GLU A 46 20.28 -15.35 32.96
N TYR A 47 19.99 -14.95 31.72
CA TYR A 47 19.19 -13.75 31.43
C TYR A 47 17.69 -13.99 31.61
N ASP A 48 17.21 -15.24 31.50
CA ASP A 48 15.79 -15.60 31.68
C ASP A 48 15.26 -15.29 33.09
N ASN A 49 16.15 -15.19 34.10
CA ASN A 49 15.78 -14.96 35.50
C ASN A 49 16.12 -13.54 35.99
N LEU A 50 16.53 -12.63 35.10
CA LEU A 50 16.77 -11.25 35.50
C LEU A 50 15.44 -10.53 35.70
N ASN A 51 15.28 -9.88 36.84
CA ASN A 51 14.11 -9.07 37.12
C ASN A 51 14.18 -7.77 36.30
N VAL A 52 13.25 -7.62 35.36
CA VAL A 52 13.18 -6.46 34.46
C VAL A 52 13.01 -5.16 35.24
N GLU A 53 12.29 -5.18 36.36
CA GLU A 53 12.07 -4.00 37.21
C GLU A 53 13.36 -3.51 37.89
N ASP A 54 14.23 -4.44 38.30
CA ASP A 54 15.52 -4.10 38.94
C ASP A 54 16.51 -3.53 37.90
N LEU A 55 16.42 -3.98 36.65
CA LEU A 55 17.21 -3.44 35.53
C LEU A 55 16.73 -2.04 35.13
N LEU A 56 15.41 -1.83 35.05
CA LEU A 56 14.82 -0.52 34.78
C LEU A 56 15.12 0.47 35.91
N GLY A 57 15.15 0.02 37.16
CA GLY A 57 15.50 0.84 38.32
C GLY A 57 16.99 1.25 38.39
N GLN A 58 17.87 0.56 37.67
CA GLN A 58 19.30 0.92 37.56
C GLN A 58 19.57 1.98 36.48
N LEU A 59 18.64 2.18 35.55
CA LEU A 59 18.77 3.20 34.50
C LEU A 59 18.47 4.60 35.05
N SER A 60 19.24 5.58 34.58
CA SER A 60 18.97 6.98 34.88
C SER A 60 17.69 7.46 34.17
N ALA A 61 17.08 8.54 34.65
CA ALA A 61 15.85 9.09 34.05
C ALA A 61 16.03 9.49 32.57
N GLU A 62 17.24 9.88 32.18
CA GLU A 62 17.59 10.24 30.80
C GLU A 62 17.71 9.01 29.89
N GLU A 63 18.31 7.93 30.38
CA GLU A 63 18.41 6.66 29.64
C GLU A 63 17.05 5.97 29.51
N LEU A 64 16.19 6.06 30.53
CA LEU A 64 14.82 5.56 30.46
C LEU A 64 13.99 6.30 29.39
N GLU A 65 14.22 7.60 29.25
CA GLU A 65 13.57 8.40 28.21
C GLU A 65 14.08 8.06 26.81
N GLN A 66 15.40 7.85 26.63
CA GLN A 66 15.97 7.38 25.37
C GLN A 66 15.43 6.00 24.99
N LEU A 67 15.38 5.06 25.93
CA LEU A 67 14.82 3.73 25.71
C LEU A 67 13.34 3.80 25.30
N SER A 68 12.56 4.71 25.88
CA SER A 68 11.17 4.95 25.45
C SER A 68 11.04 5.46 24.01
N SER A 69 12.08 6.13 23.49
CA SER A 69 12.09 6.70 22.14
C SER A 69 12.56 5.72 21.06
N GLU A 70 13.23 4.63 21.45
CA GLU A 70 13.71 3.57 20.56
C GLU A 70 12.68 2.46 20.32
N VAL A 71 11.50 2.54 20.96
CA VAL A 71 10.37 1.64 20.69
C VAL A 71 9.81 1.95 19.31
N ASP A 72 9.79 0.94 18.44
CA ASP A 72 9.32 1.07 17.05
C ASP A 72 7.83 1.47 17.02
N PRO A 73 7.46 2.59 16.38
CA PRO A 73 6.06 3.00 16.23
C PRO A 73 5.21 2.01 15.42
N ASP A 74 5.83 1.05 14.71
CA ASP A 74 5.16 0.01 13.96
C ASP A 74 5.11 -1.37 14.68
N ASP A 75 5.47 -1.44 15.97
CA ASP A 75 5.38 -2.68 16.74
C ASP A 75 3.94 -3.24 16.77
N SER A 76 3.79 -4.42 16.15
CA SER A 76 2.50 -5.12 16.03
C SER A 76 2.03 -5.76 17.34
N LEU A 77 2.90 -5.92 18.33
CA LEU A 77 2.58 -6.46 19.65
C LEU A 77 1.95 -5.41 20.58
N LEU A 78 2.08 -4.12 20.25
CA LEU A 78 1.48 -3.02 20.99
C LEU A 78 0.20 -2.51 20.30
N PRO A 79 -0.85 -2.17 21.07
CA PRO A 79 -2.05 -1.56 20.51
C PRO A 79 -1.71 -0.18 19.91
N PRO A 80 -2.40 0.27 18.84
CA PRO A 80 -2.07 1.53 18.15
C PRO A 80 -1.99 2.78 19.05
N SER A 81 -2.73 2.80 20.16
CA SER A 81 -2.71 3.90 21.14
C SER A 81 -1.42 3.98 21.96
N GLU A 82 -0.64 2.89 22.05
CA GLU A 82 0.56 2.77 22.88
C GLU A 82 1.85 2.73 22.05
N ARG A 83 1.73 2.77 20.71
CA ARG A 83 2.87 2.80 19.79
C ARG A 83 3.56 4.16 19.72
N CYS A 84 2.84 5.22 20.06
CA CYS A 84 3.36 6.59 19.99
C CYS A 84 3.41 7.20 21.39
N LYS A 85 4.57 7.76 21.76
CA LYS A 85 4.73 8.54 22.99
C LYS A 85 3.78 9.73 23.00
N ASP A 86 3.20 10.02 24.16
CA ASP A 86 2.44 11.25 24.37
C ASP A 86 3.36 12.47 24.20
N GLN A 87 3.19 13.19 23.10
CA GLN A 87 4.02 14.36 22.75
C GLN A 87 3.60 15.65 23.46
N THR A 88 2.69 15.57 24.43
CA THR A 88 2.09 16.75 25.05
C THR A 88 2.21 16.68 26.56
N THR A 89 2.84 17.70 27.15
CA THR A 89 2.87 17.96 28.60
C THR A 89 1.64 18.73 29.08
N LYS A 90 0.66 18.96 28.20
CA LYS A 90 -0.50 19.79 28.50
C LYS A 90 -1.62 18.90 29.02
N ASP A 91 -2.23 19.30 30.14
CA ASP A 91 -3.41 18.63 30.65
C ASP A 91 -4.54 18.62 29.60
N PRO A 92 -5.41 17.59 29.61
CA PRO A 92 -6.55 17.50 28.71
C PRO A 92 -7.39 18.77 28.79
N THR A 93 -7.29 19.59 27.75
CA THR A 93 -8.13 20.78 27.65
C THR A 93 -9.51 20.25 27.29
N GLY A 94 -10.49 20.41 28.18
CA GLY A 94 -11.84 19.82 28.07
C GLY A 94 -12.61 20.15 26.77
N PRO A 95 -13.94 19.99 26.72
CA PRO A 95 -14.69 20.05 25.46
C PRO A 95 -14.42 21.32 24.65
N LEU A 96 -14.24 21.15 23.32
CA LEU A 96 -13.80 22.20 22.40
C LEU A 96 -14.71 23.44 22.43
N ARG A 97 -14.21 24.54 23.01
CA ARG A 97 -14.90 25.85 23.00
C ARG A 97 -14.52 26.65 21.75
N ARG A 98 -15.12 26.29 20.60
CA ARG A 98 -14.84 26.86 19.27
C ARG A 98 -14.79 28.40 19.22
N ARG A 99 -15.67 29.10 19.96
CA ARG A 99 -15.69 30.58 20.00
C ARG A 99 -14.45 31.16 20.70
N GLN A 100 -14.02 30.55 21.80
CA GLN A 100 -12.82 30.99 22.52
C GLN A 100 -11.56 30.75 21.69
N LEU A 101 -11.46 29.59 21.02
CA LEU A 101 -10.34 29.27 20.13
C LEU A 101 -10.21 30.29 18.99
N ARG A 102 -11.32 30.62 18.31
CA ARG A 102 -11.28 31.63 17.22
C ARG A 102 -10.85 33.01 17.71
N ASN A 103 -11.31 33.42 18.89
CA ASN A 103 -10.92 34.70 19.47
C ASN A 103 -9.43 34.72 19.85
N PHE A 104 -8.92 33.61 20.40
CA PHE A 104 -7.51 33.44 20.70
C PHE A 104 -6.65 33.49 19.43
N LEU A 105 -6.98 32.70 18.40
CA LEU A 105 -6.23 32.67 17.13
C LEU A 105 -6.22 34.04 16.45
N THR A 106 -7.35 34.75 16.44
CA THR A 106 -7.41 36.12 15.88
C THR A 106 -6.54 37.11 16.66
N LYS A 107 -6.47 36.99 17.99
CA LYS A 107 -5.59 37.83 18.80
C LYS A 107 -4.12 37.47 18.60
N PHE A 108 -3.79 36.19 18.65
CA PHE A 108 -2.45 35.68 18.45
C PHE A 108 -1.91 36.06 17.07
N ALA A 109 -2.70 35.92 16.01
CA ALA A 109 -2.31 36.31 14.65
C ALA A 109 -2.14 37.82 14.47
N LYS A 110 -2.76 38.66 15.31
CA LYS A 110 -2.57 40.12 15.28
C LYS A 110 -1.35 40.57 16.09
N GLU A 111 -0.93 39.78 17.05
CA GLU A 111 0.14 40.10 18.01
C GLU A 111 1.49 39.53 17.56
N GLN A 112 1.49 38.39 16.86
CA GLN A 112 2.69 37.90 16.17
C GLN A 112 3.10 38.89 15.09
N GLU A 113 4.32 39.39 15.17
CA GLU A 113 4.89 40.25 14.13
C GLU A 113 5.11 39.44 12.85
N ASP A 114 4.80 40.04 11.70
CA ASP A 114 5.12 39.43 10.41
C ASP A 114 6.64 39.29 10.27
N TRP A 115 7.06 38.13 9.75
CA TRP A 115 8.48 37.82 9.57
C TRP A 115 9.12 38.87 8.65
N PRO A 116 10.31 39.42 8.97
CA PRO A 116 10.86 40.54 8.21
C PRO A 116 11.22 40.08 6.81
N GLU A 117 10.66 40.76 5.80
CA GLU A 117 10.98 40.52 4.40
C GLU A 117 12.48 40.80 4.15
N ILE A 118 13.27 39.74 3.96
CA ILE A 118 14.71 39.82 3.64
C ILE A 118 14.93 40.60 2.33
N LYS A 119 13.96 40.59 1.42
CA LYS A 119 13.96 41.37 0.18
C LYS A 119 12.56 41.93 -0.05
N LYS A 120 12.44 43.26 -0.02
CA LYS A 120 11.19 43.97 -0.37
C LYS A 120 10.76 43.60 -1.78
N PHE A 121 9.50 43.23 -1.94
CA PHE A 121 8.93 42.94 -3.26
C PHE A 121 9.04 44.17 -4.17
N VAL A 122 9.73 44.02 -5.31
CA VAL A 122 9.77 45.02 -6.38
C VAL A 122 8.85 44.54 -7.49
N PRO A 123 7.73 45.24 -7.78
CA PRO A 123 6.84 44.86 -8.86
C PRO A 123 7.56 45.00 -10.21
N GLY A 124 7.87 43.85 -10.81
CA GLY A 124 8.20 43.68 -12.22
C GLY A 124 9.69 43.74 -12.56
N LEU A 125 10.30 42.56 -12.65
CA LEU A 125 11.24 42.15 -13.72
C LEU A 125 11.21 40.62 -13.74
N LYS A 126 10.71 40.01 -14.83
CA LYS A 126 10.76 38.56 -15.01
C LYS A 126 12.22 38.15 -15.07
N LEU A 127 12.66 37.32 -14.12
CA LEU A 127 14.00 36.73 -14.15
C LEU A 127 14.08 35.80 -15.37
N VAL A 128 14.83 36.22 -16.39
CA VAL A 128 15.24 35.35 -17.48
C VAL A 128 16.22 34.35 -16.89
N TRP A 129 15.89 33.05 -17.02
CA TRP A 129 16.76 31.99 -16.55
C TRP A 129 18.11 32.07 -17.26
N VAL A 130 19.19 32.21 -16.48
CA VAL A 130 20.56 32.11 -16.98
C VAL A 130 21.07 30.72 -16.58
N PRO A 131 21.49 29.88 -17.54
CA PRO A 131 22.11 28.60 -17.22
C PRO A 131 23.32 28.84 -16.33
N LYS A 132 23.43 28.08 -15.24
CA LYS A 132 24.67 28.07 -14.46
C LYS A 132 25.77 27.48 -15.35
N PRO A 133 26.98 28.06 -15.34
CA PRO A 133 28.12 27.44 -15.99
C PRO A 133 28.35 26.06 -15.36
N ASN A 134 28.61 25.05 -16.20
CA ASN A 134 29.03 23.75 -15.73
C ASN A 134 30.45 23.91 -15.17
N ASP A 135 30.60 23.83 -13.86
CA ASP A 135 31.92 23.62 -13.26
C ASP A 135 32.37 22.21 -13.66
N PRO A 136 33.50 22.03 -14.38
CA PRO A 136 34.00 20.71 -14.75
C PRO A 136 34.45 19.88 -13.52
N ASP A 137 34.64 20.54 -12.38
CA ASP A 137 35.10 19.95 -11.12
C ASP A 137 33.96 19.77 -10.09
N GLY A 138 32.72 19.64 -10.59
CA GLY A 138 31.52 19.48 -9.80
C GLY A 138 31.36 18.08 -9.21
N GLY A 139 32.06 17.81 -8.12
CA GLY A 139 31.87 16.63 -7.27
C GLY A 139 32.85 15.51 -7.63
N MET A 140 33.44 14.93 -6.59
CA MET A 140 34.22 13.70 -6.72
C MET A 140 33.33 12.66 -7.42
N GLU A 141 33.52 12.48 -8.73
CA GLU A 141 33.11 11.24 -9.39
C GLU A 141 33.94 10.16 -8.71
N GLU A 142 33.41 9.63 -7.62
CA GLU A 142 33.86 8.40 -7.00
C GLU A 142 33.65 7.35 -8.09
N LYS A 143 34.70 7.17 -8.91
CA LYS A 143 34.73 6.14 -9.94
C LYS A 143 34.53 4.85 -9.18
N ILE A 144 33.31 4.32 -9.24
CA ILE A 144 32.98 3.01 -8.73
C ILE A 144 33.79 2.05 -9.61
N LEU A 145 34.99 1.72 -9.15
CA LEU A 145 35.82 0.68 -9.74
C LEU A 145 35.13 -0.65 -9.40
N LEU A 146 34.27 -1.10 -10.31
CA LEU A 146 33.85 -2.49 -10.30
C LEU A 146 35.06 -3.32 -10.77
N ASP A 147 35.55 -4.20 -9.91
CA ASP A 147 36.57 -5.19 -10.25
C ASP A 147 35.88 -6.28 -11.09
N LEU A 148 35.72 -5.98 -12.38
CA LEU A 148 35.16 -6.89 -13.38
C LEU A 148 36.28 -7.76 -13.94
N ASP A 149 35.98 -9.01 -14.28
CA ASP A 149 36.90 -9.83 -15.03
C ASP A 149 37.03 -9.33 -16.48
N ASP A 150 38.17 -9.59 -17.12
CA ASP A 150 38.45 -9.14 -18.50
C ASP A 150 37.33 -9.53 -19.50
N GLY A 151 36.58 -10.60 -19.20
CA GLY A 151 35.44 -11.04 -20.00
C GLY A 151 34.16 -10.21 -19.82
N ALA A 152 33.86 -9.72 -18.62
CA ALA A 152 32.70 -8.87 -18.37
C ALA A 152 32.91 -7.44 -18.91
N GLU A 153 34.13 -6.91 -18.90
CA GLU A 153 34.43 -5.61 -19.52
C GLU A 153 34.18 -5.64 -21.04
N GLU A 154 34.64 -6.70 -21.72
CA GLU A 154 34.39 -6.88 -23.16
C GLU A 154 32.89 -7.06 -23.45
N ALA A 155 32.15 -7.80 -22.61
CA ALA A 155 30.72 -7.98 -22.74
C ALA A 155 29.93 -6.68 -22.55
N LEU A 156 30.30 -5.85 -21.57
CA LEU A 156 29.69 -4.54 -21.33
C LEU A 156 29.94 -3.55 -22.47
N SER A 157 31.13 -3.61 -23.09
CA SER A 157 31.47 -2.75 -24.24
C SER A 157 30.66 -3.08 -25.50
N ASN A 158 30.24 -4.34 -25.65
CA ASN A 158 29.48 -4.83 -26.80
C ASN A 158 27.95 -4.86 -26.55
N ALA A 159 27.50 -4.66 -25.31
CA ALA A 159 26.09 -4.68 -24.94
C ALA A 159 25.32 -3.50 -25.52
N THR A 160 24.02 -3.71 -25.82
CA THR A 160 23.18 -2.61 -26.28
C THR A 160 22.75 -1.72 -25.11
N GLU A 161 22.45 -0.45 -25.37
CA GLU A 161 22.02 0.49 -24.32
C GLU A 161 20.76 0.01 -23.58
N ALA A 162 19.86 -0.70 -24.27
CA ALA A 162 18.68 -1.32 -23.66
C ALA A 162 19.03 -2.43 -22.66
N ASP A 163 20.05 -3.23 -22.97
CA ASP A 163 20.55 -4.28 -22.07
C ASP A 163 21.24 -3.67 -20.85
N LEU A 164 21.97 -2.56 -21.02
CA LEU A 164 22.60 -1.82 -19.92
C LEU A 164 21.55 -1.20 -18.98
N VAL A 165 20.46 -0.66 -19.51
CA VAL A 165 19.31 -0.16 -18.72
C VAL A 165 18.65 -1.30 -17.95
N ASP A 166 18.52 -2.48 -18.57
CA ASP A 166 17.96 -3.65 -17.91
C ASP A 166 18.84 -4.16 -16.76
N LEU A 167 20.14 -4.30 -17.03
CA LEU A 167 21.15 -4.65 -16.03
C LEU A 167 21.18 -3.65 -14.86
N ALA A 168 21.09 -2.35 -15.15
CA ALA A 168 21.01 -1.32 -14.12
C ALA A 168 19.76 -1.49 -13.24
N GLY A 169 18.63 -1.88 -13.84
CA GLY A 169 17.39 -2.16 -13.12
C GLY A 169 17.51 -3.39 -12.22
N ILE A 170 18.12 -4.47 -12.71
CA ILE A 170 18.39 -5.71 -11.95
C ILE A 170 19.38 -5.46 -10.82
N LEU A 171 20.42 -4.65 -11.06
CA LEU A 171 21.44 -4.28 -10.08
C LEU A 171 20.91 -3.28 -9.02
N GLY A 172 19.75 -2.66 -9.26
CA GLY A 172 19.12 -1.75 -8.31
C GLY A 172 19.60 -0.30 -8.41
N LEU A 173 20.16 0.12 -9.55
CA LEU A 173 20.58 1.50 -9.84
C LEU A 173 19.36 2.41 -10.10
N HIS A 174 18.52 2.60 -9.09
CA HIS A 174 17.27 3.38 -9.21
C HIS A 174 17.50 4.86 -9.54
N SER A 175 18.66 5.42 -9.17
CA SER A 175 18.97 6.85 -9.38
C SER A 175 19.27 7.20 -10.83
N MET A 176 19.60 6.20 -11.66
CA MET A 176 19.94 6.37 -13.07
C MET A 176 18.77 6.01 -14.01
N LEU A 177 17.63 5.56 -13.47
CA LEU A 177 16.53 4.98 -14.23
C LEU A 177 15.19 5.65 -13.91
N ASN A 178 14.32 5.72 -14.92
CA ASN A 178 12.94 6.13 -14.70
C ASN A 178 12.14 5.02 -14.01
N GLN A 179 11.08 5.40 -13.28
CA GLN A 179 10.20 4.45 -12.59
C GLN A 179 9.63 3.36 -13.53
N ASP A 180 9.28 3.74 -14.76
CA ASP A 180 8.75 2.82 -15.77
C ASP A 180 9.83 1.88 -16.31
N GLN A 181 11.05 2.39 -16.54
CA GLN A 181 12.20 1.60 -16.99
C GLN A 181 12.62 0.60 -15.91
N TYR A 182 12.74 1.05 -14.66
CA TYR A 182 13.03 0.19 -13.51
C TYR A 182 11.98 -0.90 -13.34
N GLN A 183 10.70 -0.56 -13.44
CA GLN A 183 9.62 -1.54 -13.37
C GLN A 183 9.64 -2.52 -14.56
N ALA A 184 9.97 -2.06 -15.77
CA ALA A 184 10.06 -2.91 -16.95
C ALA A 184 11.16 -3.97 -16.81
N SER A 185 12.32 -3.60 -16.25
CA SER A 185 13.40 -4.52 -15.90
C SER A 185 12.95 -5.53 -14.85
N LEU A 186 12.34 -5.06 -13.77
CA LEU A 186 11.89 -5.93 -12.67
C LEU A 186 10.84 -6.97 -13.12
N LEU A 187 10.00 -6.60 -14.09
CA LEU A 187 8.95 -7.46 -14.64
C LEU A 187 9.41 -8.30 -15.84
N ASN A 188 10.70 -8.26 -16.21
CA ASN A 188 11.26 -8.92 -17.40
C ASN A 188 10.47 -8.62 -18.68
N LYS A 189 9.95 -7.40 -18.82
CA LYS A 189 9.15 -6.99 -19.99
C LYS A 189 10.00 -6.53 -21.17
N GLY A 190 11.31 -6.38 -20.98
CA GLY A 190 12.23 -5.77 -21.92
C GLY A 190 12.04 -4.24 -21.97
N GLN A 191 13.11 -3.53 -22.29
CA GLN A 191 13.07 -2.08 -22.49
C GLN A 191 12.55 -1.75 -23.90
N ALA A 192 11.83 -0.65 -24.06
CA ALA A 192 11.41 -0.22 -25.40
C ALA A 192 12.63 0.31 -26.17
N SER A 193 12.61 0.27 -27.51
CA SER A 193 13.74 0.67 -28.36
C SER A 193 14.20 2.14 -28.22
N TYR A 194 13.49 2.96 -27.44
CA TYR A 194 13.82 4.36 -27.17
C TYR A 194 14.18 4.63 -25.69
N ASP A 195 14.21 3.60 -24.85
CA ASP A 195 14.59 3.71 -23.45
C ASP A 195 16.12 3.77 -23.32
N LYS A 196 16.61 5.00 -23.44
CA LYS A 196 18.00 5.41 -23.26
C LYS A 196 18.16 6.06 -21.89
N PHE A 197 19.39 6.07 -21.36
CA PHE A 197 19.69 6.80 -20.11
C PHE A 197 19.39 8.31 -20.24
N GLU A 198 19.57 8.87 -21.44
CA GLU A 198 19.30 10.28 -21.76
C GLU A 198 17.85 10.54 -22.23
N SER A 199 16.94 9.59 -22.08
CA SER A 199 15.56 9.76 -22.55
C SER A 199 14.82 10.86 -21.76
N ILE A 200 14.09 11.73 -22.49
CA ILE A 200 13.30 12.80 -21.87
C ILE A 200 12.18 12.17 -21.03
N VAL A 201 12.32 12.28 -19.72
CA VAL A 201 11.34 11.80 -18.75
C VAL A 201 10.06 12.64 -18.85
N LYS A 202 8.96 12.01 -19.22
CA LYS A 202 7.63 12.64 -19.14
C LYS A 202 7.04 12.32 -17.77
N SER A 203 6.35 13.30 -17.18
CA SER A 203 5.60 13.08 -15.95
C SER A 203 4.64 11.90 -16.12
N THR A 204 4.61 11.01 -15.12
CA THR A 204 3.71 9.86 -15.07
C THR A 204 2.28 10.33 -15.24
N LYS A 205 1.70 10.08 -16.42
CA LYS A 205 0.27 10.29 -16.62
C LYS A 205 -0.44 9.20 -15.81
N PRO A 206 -1.41 9.54 -14.94
CA PRO A 206 -2.24 8.52 -14.34
C PRO A 206 -2.77 7.63 -15.47
N LYS A 207 -2.57 6.31 -15.35
CA LYS A 207 -3.07 5.33 -16.32
C LYS A 207 -4.49 5.73 -16.66
N LYS A 208 -4.79 5.86 -17.97
CA LYS A 208 -6.07 6.33 -18.49
C LYS A 208 -7.17 5.80 -17.57
N ILE A 209 -7.85 6.72 -16.91
CA ILE A 209 -9.07 6.45 -16.15
C ILE A 209 -9.88 5.54 -17.06
N LEU A 210 -10.12 4.30 -16.62
CA LEU A 210 -10.92 3.35 -17.40
C LEU A 210 -12.19 4.08 -17.85
N PRO A 211 -12.67 3.86 -19.09
CA PRO A 211 -13.92 4.46 -19.50
C PRO A 211 -14.95 4.17 -18.40
N PRO A 212 -15.72 5.17 -17.95
CA PRO A 212 -16.69 4.97 -16.88
C PRO A 212 -17.57 3.78 -17.28
N GLU A 213 -17.69 2.83 -16.37
CA GLU A 213 -18.58 1.69 -16.56
C GLU A 213 -20.00 2.20 -16.84
N PRO A 214 -20.80 1.50 -17.66
CA PRO A 214 -22.17 1.90 -17.94
C PRO A 214 -22.97 1.99 -16.64
N ASP A 215 -23.88 2.98 -16.57
CA ASP A 215 -24.78 3.14 -15.42
C ASP A 215 -25.64 1.87 -15.25
N ASN A 216 -26.02 1.56 -14.01
CA ASN A 216 -26.87 0.40 -13.71
C ASN A 216 -28.33 0.66 -14.15
N ASP A 217 -28.80 -0.10 -15.14
CA ASP A 217 -30.14 0.02 -15.74
C ASP A 217 -31.27 -0.68 -14.94
N VAL A 218 -30.96 -1.27 -13.78
CA VAL A 218 -31.96 -1.96 -12.95
C VAL A 218 -32.98 -0.97 -12.36
N ASP A 219 -34.26 -1.25 -12.59
CA ASP A 219 -35.37 -0.46 -12.04
C ASP A 219 -35.71 -0.91 -10.60
N PRO A 220 -35.42 -0.08 -9.57
CA PRO A 220 -35.56 -0.47 -8.18
C PRO A 220 -37.03 -0.72 -7.79
N GLU A 221 -38.01 -0.06 -8.43
CA GLU A 221 -39.42 -0.30 -8.10
C GLU A 221 -39.91 -1.65 -8.59
N LYS A 222 -39.46 -2.08 -9.77
CA LYS A 222 -39.83 -3.40 -10.33
C LYS A 222 -39.20 -4.52 -9.53
N THR A 223 -37.90 -4.42 -9.25
CA THR A 223 -37.20 -5.47 -8.48
C THR A 223 -37.70 -5.55 -7.04
N ALA A 224 -38.11 -4.42 -6.43
CA ALA A 224 -38.74 -4.44 -5.10
C ALA A 224 -40.10 -5.17 -5.12
N LYS A 225 -40.88 -5.04 -6.20
CA LYS A 225 -42.13 -5.79 -6.38
C LYS A 225 -41.88 -7.29 -6.59
N GLN A 226 -40.88 -7.65 -7.40
CA GLN A 226 -40.51 -9.06 -7.62
C GLN A 226 -40.08 -9.75 -6.32
N ILE A 227 -39.36 -9.04 -5.44
CA ILE A 227 -39.00 -9.58 -4.12
C ILE A 227 -40.23 -9.74 -3.23
N MET A 228 -41.18 -8.80 -3.30
CA MET A 228 -42.45 -8.88 -2.57
C MET A 228 -43.33 -10.05 -3.05
N GLU A 229 -43.29 -10.38 -4.34
CA GLU A 229 -43.98 -11.52 -4.94
C GLU A 229 -43.24 -12.85 -4.76
N ASN A 230 -42.04 -12.83 -4.14
CA ASN A 230 -41.16 -13.99 -3.92
C ASN A 230 -40.81 -14.74 -5.23
N ASP A 231 -40.40 -14.00 -6.27
CA ASP A 231 -39.99 -14.58 -7.56
C ASP A 231 -38.82 -15.58 -7.38
N PRO A 232 -38.98 -16.86 -7.77
CA PRO A 232 -37.93 -17.87 -7.63
C PRO A 232 -36.72 -17.64 -8.54
N ASN A 233 -36.83 -16.81 -9.58
CA ASN A 233 -35.72 -16.53 -10.51
C ASN A 233 -34.77 -15.45 -10.00
N LEU A 234 -35.18 -14.67 -8.98
CA LEU A 234 -34.41 -13.55 -8.49
C LEU A 234 -33.58 -13.95 -7.26
N THR A 235 -32.42 -14.57 -7.51
CA THR A 235 -31.49 -15.04 -6.47
C THR A 235 -30.48 -13.98 -6.05
N SER A 236 -30.04 -13.12 -6.97
CA SER A 236 -29.07 -12.05 -6.72
C SER A 236 -29.63 -10.70 -7.17
N LEU A 237 -29.70 -9.73 -6.26
CA LEU A 237 -30.14 -8.37 -6.56
C LEU A 237 -29.00 -7.38 -6.33
N THR A 238 -28.71 -6.57 -7.34
CA THR A 238 -27.69 -5.51 -7.27
C THR A 238 -28.28 -4.15 -7.62
N TRP A 239 -28.35 -3.25 -6.65
CA TRP A 239 -28.71 -1.84 -6.82
C TRP A 239 -27.48 -0.91 -6.78
N ASN A 240 -26.27 -1.45 -6.94
CA ASN A 240 -25.04 -0.67 -6.87
C ASN A 240 -25.07 0.52 -7.84
N ASN A 241 -24.55 1.66 -7.37
CA ASN A 241 -24.37 2.91 -8.14
C ASN A 241 -25.65 3.54 -8.71
N ILE A 242 -26.84 3.13 -8.25
CA ILE A 242 -28.09 3.81 -8.62
C ILE A 242 -28.18 5.13 -7.83
N LYS A 243 -28.07 6.25 -8.55
CA LYS A 243 -27.91 7.61 -7.98
C LYS A 243 -29.10 8.09 -7.13
N TYR A 244 -30.32 7.64 -7.44
CA TYR A 244 -31.53 8.11 -6.76
C TYR A 244 -32.55 6.99 -6.56
N ILE A 245 -32.63 6.48 -5.32
CA ILE A 245 -33.65 5.53 -4.90
C ILE A 245 -34.53 6.20 -3.82
N PRO A 246 -35.85 6.29 -4.02
CA PRO A 246 -36.75 6.84 -3.02
C PRO A 246 -36.69 6.04 -1.70
N ARG A 247 -36.77 6.72 -0.56
CA ARG A 247 -36.80 6.08 0.77
C ARG A 247 -37.91 5.04 0.91
N GLU A 248 -39.06 5.29 0.32
CA GLU A 248 -40.19 4.35 0.34
C GLU A 248 -39.89 3.05 -0.42
N THR A 249 -39.07 3.11 -1.48
CA THR A 249 -38.65 1.93 -2.24
C THR A 249 -37.70 1.05 -1.42
N PHE A 250 -36.79 1.65 -0.65
CA PHE A 250 -35.98 0.91 0.32
C PHE A 250 -36.82 0.26 1.41
N LYS A 251 -37.81 0.96 1.97
CA LYS A 251 -38.71 0.36 2.99
C LYS A 251 -39.50 -0.81 2.41
N LYS A 252 -40.01 -0.70 1.18
CA LYS A 252 -40.71 -1.79 0.48
C LYS A 252 -39.78 -2.99 0.30
N LEU A 253 -38.55 -2.77 -0.15
CA LEU A 253 -37.53 -3.80 -0.28
C LEU A 253 -37.28 -4.50 1.06
N PHE A 254 -36.91 -3.77 2.12
CA PHE A 254 -36.58 -4.36 3.42
C PHE A 254 -37.76 -5.08 4.08
N ASN A 255 -38.99 -4.61 3.88
CA ASN A 255 -40.17 -5.33 4.36
C ASN A 255 -40.44 -6.60 3.54
N ALA A 256 -40.23 -6.57 2.22
CA ALA A 256 -40.37 -7.75 1.37
C ALA A 256 -39.30 -8.82 1.68
N LEU A 257 -38.09 -8.41 2.05
CA LEU A 257 -37.00 -9.31 2.44
C LEU A 257 -37.28 -10.11 3.71
N LYS A 258 -38.20 -9.65 4.58
CA LYS A 258 -38.61 -10.41 5.78
C LYS A 258 -39.36 -11.69 5.43
N THR A 259 -40.04 -11.72 4.28
CA THR A 259 -40.87 -12.84 3.83
C THR A 259 -40.29 -13.59 2.63
N ASN A 260 -39.27 -13.03 1.98
CA ASN A 260 -38.63 -13.63 0.81
C ASN A 260 -37.73 -14.82 1.21
N THR A 261 -37.74 -15.87 0.40
CA THR A 261 -36.99 -17.12 0.66
C THR A 261 -35.98 -17.48 -0.45
N HIS A 262 -35.92 -16.69 -1.52
CA HIS A 262 -35.15 -17.01 -2.72
C HIS A 262 -33.93 -16.11 -2.92
N LEU A 263 -33.97 -14.88 -2.41
CA LEU A 263 -32.86 -13.95 -2.52
C LEU A 263 -31.71 -14.38 -1.60
N GLN A 264 -30.53 -14.57 -2.19
CA GLN A 264 -29.29 -14.95 -1.50
C GLN A 264 -28.34 -13.77 -1.37
N GLU A 265 -28.25 -12.94 -2.41
CA GLU A 265 -27.30 -11.82 -2.47
C GLU A 265 -28.01 -10.49 -2.70
N LEU A 266 -27.71 -9.51 -1.84
CA LEU A 266 -28.22 -8.14 -1.94
C LEU A 266 -27.06 -7.15 -1.87
N ASN A 267 -26.82 -6.44 -2.97
CA ASN A 267 -25.78 -5.42 -3.07
C ASN A 267 -26.39 -4.01 -3.21
N LEU A 268 -26.06 -3.11 -2.27
CA LEU A 268 -26.61 -1.75 -2.17
C LEU A 268 -25.52 -0.66 -2.12
N SER A 269 -24.33 -0.89 -2.69
CA SER A 269 -23.19 0.03 -2.61
C SER A 269 -23.46 1.34 -3.35
N ASN A 270 -23.07 2.47 -2.74
CA ASN A 270 -23.19 3.81 -3.34
C ASN A 270 -24.62 4.17 -3.80
N THR A 271 -25.63 3.87 -2.97
CA THR A 271 -27.05 4.10 -3.28
C THR A 271 -27.71 5.25 -2.50
N GLY A 272 -26.93 5.98 -1.69
CA GLY A 272 -27.48 7.04 -0.82
C GLY A 272 -28.40 6.53 0.30
N LEU A 273 -28.26 5.26 0.70
CA LEU A 273 -29.01 4.68 1.82
C LEU A 273 -28.73 5.46 3.12
N THR A 274 -29.79 6.02 3.71
CA THR A 274 -29.75 6.75 4.99
C THR A 274 -30.26 5.88 6.14
N ASP A 275 -30.01 6.29 7.38
CA ASP A 275 -30.37 5.54 8.60
C ASP A 275 -31.86 5.16 8.68
N GLY A 276 -32.78 6.05 8.25
CA GLY A 276 -34.22 5.80 8.36
C GLY A 276 -34.70 4.52 7.66
N PRO A 277 -34.46 4.34 6.35
CA PRO A 277 -34.73 3.05 5.70
C PRO A 277 -33.87 1.89 6.21
N ALA A 278 -32.62 2.15 6.64
CA ALA A 278 -31.72 1.11 7.13
C ALA A 278 -32.21 0.49 8.45
N GLU A 279 -32.85 1.26 9.33
CA GLU A 279 -33.44 0.77 10.59
C GLU A 279 -34.47 -0.34 10.33
N VAL A 280 -35.25 -0.23 9.24
CA VAL A 280 -36.29 -1.21 8.87
C VAL A 280 -35.70 -2.58 8.46
N SER A 281 -34.41 -2.60 8.12
CA SER A 281 -33.68 -3.82 7.74
C SER A 281 -33.35 -4.73 8.92
N PHE A 282 -33.33 -4.23 10.16
CA PHE A 282 -33.04 -5.02 11.37
C PHE A 282 -34.32 -5.69 11.89
N PRO A 283 -34.75 -6.77 11.22
CA PRO A 283 -34.48 -8.13 11.71
C PRO A 283 -34.21 -9.14 10.57
N ILE A 284 -33.69 -8.71 9.42
CA ILE A 284 -33.36 -9.62 8.31
C ILE A 284 -32.24 -10.53 8.79
N LYS A 285 -32.56 -11.79 9.09
CA LYS A 285 -31.56 -12.82 9.38
C LYS A 285 -30.76 -13.05 8.10
N ALA A 286 -29.47 -12.72 8.13
CA ALA A 286 -28.53 -13.26 7.15
C ALA A 286 -28.56 -14.79 7.27
N ILE A 287 -29.02 -15.45 6.20
CA ILE A 287 -28.87 -16.89 6.07
C ILE A 287 -27.44 -17.09 5.58
N ASN A 288 -26.56 -17.53 6.49
CA ASN A 288 -25.21 -18.00 6.15
C ASN A 288 -25.29 -19.31 5.37
#